data_AF-A0A1F2U3X6-F1
#
_entry.id   AF-A0A1F2U3X6-F1
#
_cell.length_a   1.000
_cell.length_b   1.000
_cell.length_c   1.000
_cell.angle_alpha   90.00
_cell.angle_beta   90.00
_cell.angle_gamma   90.00
#
_symmetry.space_group_name_H-M   'P 1'
#
loop_
_entity.id
_entity.type
_entity.pdbx_description
1 polymer ?
#
loop_
_entity_poly.entity_id
_entity_poly.type
_entity_poly.pdbx_seq_one_letter_code
_entity_poly.pdbx_strand_id
1 'polypeptide(L)'
;MSSAETTERVPIHTDADGVVRVASTRVTLDTIVAAFDAGATAEEIAQQYPSVALADVYSVITYYLRHQSDVCAYLQKRQQQAATVRQENERRFPPSGVRERLLARRR
;
A
#
# COMPACT_ATOMS: atom_id res chain seq x y z
N MET A 1 42.16 11.31 -2.95
CA MET A 1 41.06 10.33 -2.77
C MET A 1 39.87 10.84 -3.56
N SER A 2 39.54 10.20 -4.68
CA SER A 2 38.39 10.56 -5.50
C SER A 2 37.14 9.97 -4.83
N SER A 3 36.27 10.82 -4.29
CA SER A 3 34.98 10.39 -3.76
C SER A 3 34.08 10.01 -4.93
N ALA A 4 33.71 8.73 -5.03
CA ALA A 4 32.67 8.30 -5.94
C ALA A 4 31.31 8.69 -5.36
N GLU A 5 30.50 9.44 -6.11
CA GLU A 5 29.11 9.70 -5.75
C GLU A 5 28.26 8.45 -6.03
N THR A 6 27.64 7.90 -4.99
CA THR A 6 26.70 6.78 -5.12
C THR A 6 25.27 7.31 -5.01
N THR A 7 24.44 7.05 -6.01
CA THR A 7 23.00 7.36 -5.98
C THR A 7 22.20 6.12 -5.60
N GLU A 8 21.49 6.18 -4.48
CA GLU A 8 20.53 5.15 -4.06
C GLU A 8 19.11 5.55 -4.49
N ARG A 9 18.38 4.63 -5.12
CA ARG A 9 16.99 4.85 -5.54
C ARG A 9 16.04 4.30 -4.50
N VAL A 10 14.96 5.04 -4.23
CA VAL A 10 13.87 4.55 -3.39
C VAL A 10 13.26 3.31 -4.06
N PRO A 11 13.09 2.19 -3.34
CA PRO A 11 12.62 0.93 -3.91
C PRO A 11 11.10 0.96 -4.08
N ILE A 12 10.60 1.86 -4.92
CA ILE A 12 9.18 1.94 -5.26
C ILE A 12 8.98 1.92 -6.77
N HIS A 13 7.90 1.28 -7.22
CA HIS A 13 7.51 1.25 -8.62
C HIS A 13 5.99 1.29 -8.75
N THR A 14 5.50 1.87 -9.84
CA THR A 14 4.07 1.91 -10.15
C THR A 14 3.72 0.77 -11.09
N ASP A 15 2.73 -0.05 -10.75
CA ASP A 15 2.25 -1.12 -11.61
C ASP A 15 1.27 -0.63 -12.71
N ALA A 16 0.81 -1.53 -13.57
CA ALA A 16 -0.09 -1.22 -14.67
C ALA A 16 -1.44 -0.64 -14.21
N ASP A 17 -1.85 -0.94 -12.97
CA ASP A 17 -3.08 -0.46 -12.35
C ASP A 17 -2.88 0.89 -11.64
N GLY A 18 -1.67 1.47 -11.73
CA GLY A 18 -1.34 2.75 -11.09
C GLY A 18 -1.06 2.62 -9.59
N VAL A 19 -0.81 1.42 -9.08
CA VAL A 19 -0.52 1.18 -7.66
C VAL A 19 0.97 1.23 -7.40
N VAL A 20 1.38 2.01 -6.42
CA VAL A 20 2.78 2.10 -6.01
C VAL A 20 3.10 0.94 -5.07
N ARG A 21 4.09 0.13 -5.45
CA ARG A 21 4.58 -1.06 -4.73
C ARG A 21 6.01 -0.91 -4.27
N VAL A 22 6.37 -1.61 -3.21
CA VAL A 22 7.69 -1.58 -2.59
C VAL A 22 8.55 -2.77 -3.07
N ALA A 23 9.77 -2.47 -3.49
CA ALA A 23 10.77 -3.38 -4.02
C ALA A 23 10.17 -4.30 -5.10
N SER A 24 10.38 -5.61 -5.01
CA SER A 24 9.77 -6.62 -5.89
C SER A 24 8.56 -7.30 -5.25
N THR A 25 7.93 -6.66 -4.26
CA THR A 25 6.90 -7.27 -3.43
C THR A 25 5.48 -6.83 -3.83
N ARG A 26 4.47 -7.50 -3.28
CA ARG A 26 3.08 -7.06 -3.40
C ARG A 26 2.68 -6.01 -2.35
N VAL A 27 3.58 -5.64 -1.44
CA VAL A 27 3.31 -4.63 -0.42
C VAL A 27 3.28 -3.26 -1.09
N THR A 28 2.23 -2.50 -0.82
CA THR A 28 2.04 -1.18 -1.42
C THR A 28 2.64 -0.08 -0.56
N LEU A 29 2.94 1.06 -1.18
CA LEU A 29 3.27 2.29 -0.46
C LEU A 29 2.17 2.64 0.55
N ASP A 30 0.91 2.48 0.15
CA ASP A 30 -0.29 2.72 0.95
C ASP A 30 -0.22 1.98 2.29
N THR A 31 0.22 0.72 2.28
CA THR A 31 0.32 -0.13 3.48
C THR A 31 1.42 0.33 4.43
N ILE A 32 2.62 0.64 3.92
CA ILE A 32 3.74 1.10 4.75
C ILE A 32 3.41 2.45 5.38
N VAL A 33 2.86 3.39 4.60
CA VAL A 33 2.49 4.72 5.08
C VAL A 33 1.39 4.63 6.13
N ALA A 34 0.34 3.83 5.89
CA ALA A 34 -0.75 3.66 6.86
C ALA A 34 -0.27 3.07 8.19
N ALA A 35 0.66 2.09 8.16
CA ALA A 35 1.21 1.51 9.37
C ALA A 35 2.09 2.52 10.14
N PHE A 36 2.91 3.29 9.42
CA PHE A 36 3.74 4.33 10.01
C PHE A 36 2.91 5.46 10.63
N ASP A 37 1.88 5.94 9.94
CA ASP A 37 0.95 6.96 10.45
C ASP A 37 0.14 6.44 11.66
N ALA A 38 -0.07 5.13 11.77
CA ALA A 38 -0.67 4.49 12.95
C ALA A 38 0.30 4.36 14.14
N GLY A 39 1.54 4.83 14.01
CA GLY A 39 2.56 4.84 15.06
C GLY A 39 3.48 3.62 15.07
N ALA A 40 3.40 2.74 14.07
CA ALA A 40 4.33 1.61 13.97
C ALA A 40 5.73 2.08 13.58
N THR A 41 6.74 1.52 14.23
CA THR A 41 8.15 1.69 13.89
C THR A 41 8.49 0.97 12.58
N ALA A 42 9.61 1.34 11.94
CA ALA A 42 10.06 0.69 10.71
C ALA A 42 10.31 -0.82 10.93
N GLU A 43 10.83 -1.20 12.10
CA GLU A 43 11.10 -2.56 12.51
C GLU A 43 9.81 -3.37 12.70
N GLU A 44 8.79 -2.79 13.35
CA GLU A 44 7.48 -3.42 13.48
C GLU A 44 6.81 -3.60 12.12
N ILE A 45 6.93 -2.61 11.22
CA ILE A 45 6.42 -2.71 9.85
C ILE A 45 7.14 -3.84 9.09
N ALA A 46 8.46 -3.93 9.19
CA ALA A 46 9.23 -5.02 8.57
C ALA A 46 8.85 -6.39 9.15
N GLN A 47 8.52 -6.47 10.45
CA GLN A 47 8.03 -7.68 11.08
C GLN A 47 6.62 -8.06 10.60
N GLN A 48 5.74 -7.09 10.39
CA GLN A 48 4.39 -7.30 9.83
C GLN A 48 4.44 -7.72 8.36
N TYR A 49 5.44 -7.25 7.62
CA TYR A 49 5.63 -7.53 6.19
C TYR A 49 7.02 -8.12 5.89
N PRO A 50 7.32 -9.38 6.29
CA PRO A 50 8.65 -9.97 6.18
C PRO A 50 9.19 -10.09 4.74
N SER A 51 8.34 -9.91 3.73
CA SER A 51 8.73 -9.87 2.32
C SER A 51 9.48 -8.59 1.93
N VAL A 52 9.37 -7.52 2.72
CA VAL A 52 10.04 -6.23 2.48
C VAL A 52 11.27 -6.15 3.38
N ALA A 53 12.43 -5.84 2.81
CA ALA A 53 13.64 -5.70 3.61
C ALA A 53 13.53 -4.47 4.53
N LEU A 54 14.09 -4.55 5.74
CA LEU A 54 14.05 -3.43 6.69
C LEU A 54 14.63 -2.13 6.10
N ALA A 55 15.73 -2.24 5.34
CA ALA A 55 16.32 -1.09 4.66
C ALA A 55 15.34 -0.43 3.67
N ASP A 56 14.56 -1.22 2.94
CA ASP A 56 13.55 -0.70 2.02
C ASP A 56 12.43 0.02 2.76
N VAL A 57 12.00 -0.50 3.93
CA VAL A 57 11.01 0.16 4.79
C VAL A 57 11.51 1.54 5.23
N TYR A 58 12.75 1.66 5.70
CA TYR A 58 13.33 2.95 6.05
C TYR A 58 13.42 3.90 4.85
N SER A 59 13.83 3.40 3.69
CA SER A 59 13.91 4.20 2.46
C SER A 59 12.54 4.74 2.05
N VAL A 60 11.49 3.92 2.17
CA VAL A 60 10.10 4.31 1.88
C VAL A 60 9.59 5.34 2.88
N ILE A 61 9.81 5.15 4.19
CA ILE A 61 9.41 6.12 5.22
C ILE A 61 10.12 7.45 4.99
N THR A 62 11.43 7.42 4.71
CA THR A 62 12.22 8.62 4.40
C THR A 62 11.67 9.34 3.17
N TYR A 63 11.33 8.59 2.11
CA TYR A 63 10.70 9.15 0.92
C TYR A 63 9.36 9.82 1.24
N TYR A 64 8.50 9.13 2.00
CA TYR A 64 7.21 9.65 2.43
C TYR A 64 7.35 10.95 3.22
N LEU A 65 8.22 10.99 4.24
CA LEU A 65 8.46 12.17 5.05
C LEU A 65 8.97 13.37 4.23
N ARG A 66 9.70 13.12 3.14
CA ARG A 66 10.20 14.18 2.23
C ARG A 66 9.16 14.63 1.18
N HIS A 67 8.17 13.81 0.87
CA HIS A 67 7.21 14.04 -0.21
C HIS A 67 5.76 13.86 0.27
N GLN A 68 5.46 14.28 1.50
CA GLN A 68 4.16 14.03 2.14
C GLN A 68 2.99 14.55 1.29
N SER A 69 3.11 15.73 0.68
CA SER A 69 2.06 16.29 -0.19
C SER A 69 1.70 15.37 -1.34
N ASP A 70 2.72 14.83 -2.02
CA ASP A 70 2.56 14.05 -3.24
C ASP A 70 2.02 12.66 -2.90
N VAL A 71 2.52 12.07 -1.82
CA VAL A 71 2.05 10.79 -1.32
C VAL A 71 0.60 10.92 -0.81
N CYS A 72 0.26 11.96 -0.05
CA CYS A 72 -1.11 12.20 0.39
C CYS A 72 -2.08 12.38 -0.79
N ALA A 73 -1.69 13.13 -1.82
CA ALA A 73 -2.50 13.30 -3.03
C ALA A 73 -2.73 11.96 -3.75
N TYR A 74 -1.69 11.14 -3.86
CA TYR A 74 -1.78 9.78 -4.41
C TYR A 74 -2.73 8.89 -3.59
N LEU A 75 -2.58 8.86 -2.26
CA LEU A 75 -3.41 8.05 -1.36
C LEU A 75 -4.88 8.49 -1.42
N GLN A 76 -5.15 9.79 -1.48
CA GLN A 76 -6.50 10.31 -1.61
C GLN A 76 -7.16 9.88 -2.93
N LYS A 77 -6.43 9.97 -4.04
CA LYS A 77 -6.91 9.51 -5.35
C LYS A 77 -7.23 8.01 -5.33
N ARG A 78 -6.37 7.21 -4.71
CA ARG A 78 -6.57 5.75 -4.55
C ARG A 78 -7.81 5.43 -3.72
N GLN A 79 -8.03 6.14 -2.62
CA GLN A 79 -9.21 5.97 -1.78
C GLN A 79 -10.49 6.28 -2.53
N GLN A 80 -10.51 7.35 -3.34
CA GLN A 80 -11.66 7.70 -4.18
C GLN A 80 -11.96 6.61 -5.21
N GLN A 81 -10.94 6.11 -5.92
CA GLN A 81 -11.08 5.02 -6.88
C GLN A 81 -11.64 3.75 -6.22
N ALA A 82 -11.10 3.37 -5.06
CA ALA A 82 -11.56 2.22 -4.30
C ALA A 82 -13.04 2.38 -3.87
N ALA A 83 -13.43 3.59 -3.44
CA ALA A 83 -14.81 3.89 -3.08
C ALA A 83 -15.77 3.78 -4.27
N THR A 84 -15.39 4.32 -5.44
CA THR A 84 -16.17 4.20 -6.68
C THR A 84 -16.35 2.74 -7.10
N VAL A 85 -15.26 1.99 -7.17
CA VAL A 85 -15.28 0.57 -7.53
C VAL A 85 -16.13 -0.24 -6.55
N ARG A 86 -16.03 0.06 -5.25
CA ARG A 86 -16.87 -0.57 -4.23
C ARG A 86 -18.35 -0.27 -4.46
N GLN A 87 -18.72 0.99 -4.69
CA GLN A 87 -20.09 1.39 -4.93
C GLN A 87 -20.67 0.72 -6.19
N GLU A 88 -19.91 0.65 -7.27
CA GLU A 88 -20.32 -0.02 -8.51
C GLU A 88 -20.55 -1.53 -8.29
N ASN A 89 -19.63 -2.18 -7.57
CA ASN A 89 -19.77 -3.59 -7.22
C ASN A 89 -20.98 -3.85 -6.33
N GLU A 90 -21.23 -3.02 -5.31
CA GLU A 90 -22.40 -3.15 -4.43
C GLU A 90 -23.71 -2.92 -5.19
N ARG A 91 -23.73 -2.03 -6.20
CA ARG A 91 -24.90 -1.84 -7.08
C ARG A 91 -25.13 -3.03 -8.01
N ARG A 92 -24.06 -3.61 -8.57
CA ARG A 92 -24.15 -4.74 -9.51
C ARG A 92 -24.38 -6.08 -8.81
N PHE A 93 -23.84 -6.23 -7.61
CA PHE A 93 -23.89 -7.43 -6.79
C PHE A 93 -24.31 -7.06 -5.36
N PRO A 94 -25.60 -6.77 -5.14
CA PRO A 94 -26.08 -6.39 -3.82
C PRO A 94 -25.72 -7.49 -2.80
N PRO A 95 -25.13 -7.11 -1.64
CA PRO A 95 -24.69 -8.07 -0.63
C PRO A 95 -25.86 -8.71 0.14
N SER A 96 -27.09 -8.23 -0.06
CA SER A 96 -28.30 -8.81 0.53
C SER A 96 -28.49 -10.25 0.05
N GLY A 97 -28.89 -11.14 0.95
CA GLY A 97 -29.08 -12.54 0.62
C GLY A 97 -27.80 -13.37 0.54
N VAL A 98 -26.59 -12.76 0.58
CA VAL A 98 -25.34 -13.53 0.48
C VAL A 98 -25.18 -14.47 1.68
N ARG A 99 -25.48 -14.00 2.89
CA ARG A 99 -25.45 -14.82 4.10
C ARG A 99 -26.46 -15.97 4.05
N GLU A 100 -27.71 -15.69 3.69
CA GLU A 100 -28.73 -16.74 3.53
C GLU A 100 -28.31 -17.78 2.48
N ARG A 101 -27.79 -17.35 1.32
CA ARG A 101 -27.29 -18.25 0.27
C ARG A 101 -26.12 -19.11 0.74
N LEU A 102 -25.18 -18.55 1.50
CA LEU A 102 -24.03 -19.30 2.01
C LEU A 102 -24.45 -20.33 3.07
N LEU A 103 -25.41 -19.98 3.94
CA LEU A 103 -25.97 -20.91 4.92
C LEU A 103 -26.77 -22.05 4.25
N ALA A 104 -27.51 -21.76 3.18
CA ALA A 104 -28.27 -22.76 2.43
C ALA A 104 -27.38 -23.78 1.71
N ARG A 105 -26.14 -23.41 1.33
CA ARG A 105 -25.15 -24.29 0.67
C ARG A 105 -24.38 -25.22 1.61
N ARG A 106 -24.55 -25.07 2.93
CA ARG A 106 -23.84 -25.87 3.95
C ARG A 106 -24.64 -27.12 4.38
N ARG A 107 -25.78 -27.38 3.76
CA ARG A 107 -26.54 -28.63 3.86
C ARG A 107 -26.27 -29.49 2.65
#